data_AF-A0ABD5J4E4-F1
#
_entry.id   AF-A0ABD5J4E4-F1
#
_cell.length_a   1.000
_cell.length_b   1.000
_cell.length_c   1.000
_cell.angle_alpha   90.00
_cell.angle_beta   90.00
_cell.angle_gamma   90.00
#
_symmetry.space_group_name_H-M   'P 1'
#
loop_
_entity.id
_entity.type
_entity.pdbx_description
1 polymer ?
#
loop_
_entity_poly.entity_id
_entity_poly.type
_entity_poly.pdbx_seq_one_letter_code
_entity_poly.pdbx_strand_id
1 'polypeptide(L)'
;MIADPQPALPWTPSNKQDIEALPAGRWWDAVRAAPTIGERALQLLGDETGAVIQDKHGPLYWLVAVGTATSWHLRQVRVLTQLTDESTYLGVPPAAWTKGPSTHWRVPLSALHYLTDAWRLWGALAEADRAEYGRVPEGRQLCYRCQLPTNEPIPVEVESGDAVGRTVYACPTHAAGYRRNGRRPPALTNATADQHEGRAR
;
A
#
# COMPACT_ATOMS: atom_id res chain seq x y z
N MET A 1 -25.40 13.25 26.36
CA MET A 1 -24.59 12.02 26.45
C MET A 1 -23.15 12.41 26.20
N ILE A 2 -22.34 12.47 27.25
CA ILE A 2 -20.91 12.75 27.13
C ILE A 2 -20.29 11.41 26.71
N ALA A 3 -19.69 11.35 25.52
CA ALA A 3 -18.98 10.16 25.07
C ALA A 3 -17.89 9.83 26.08
N ASP A 4 -17.89 8.61 26.59
CA ASP A 4 -16.87 8.08 27.48
C ASP A 4 -15.50 8.25 26.78
N PRO A 5 -14.47 8.84 27.43
CA PRO A 5 -13.18 9.02 26.78
C PRO A 5 -12.60 7.65 26.41
N GLN A 6 -12.41 7.41 25.11
CA GLN A 6 -11.77 6.18 24.66
C GLN A 6 -10.41 6.02 25.36
N PRO A 7 -10.07 4.80 25.83
CA PRO A 7 -8.77 4.56 26.44
C PRO A 7 -7.67 4.95 25.46
N ALA A 8 -6.76 5.83 25.90
CA ALA A 8 -5.66 6.30 25.07
C ALA A 8 -4.71 5.13 24.81
N LEU A 9 -4.41 4.85 23.54
CA LEU A 9 -3.41 3.85 23.18
C LEU A 9 -2.03 4.35 23.62
N PRO A 10 -1.10 3.45 23.97
CA PRO A 10 0.23 3.83 24.49
C PRO A 10 1.11 4.60 23.50
N TRP A 11 0.67 4.71 22.24
CA TRP A 11 1.39 5.37 21.15
C TRP A 11 0.57 6.50 20.49
N THR A 12 -0.67 6.76 20.91
CA THR A 12 -1.47 7.83 20.28
C THR A 12 -0.71 9.15 20.39
N PRO A 13 -0.56 9.92 19.28
CA PRO A 13 0.15 11.19 19.32
C PRO A 13 -0.36 12.08 20.45
N SER A 14 0.57 12.52 21.30
CA SER A 14 0.25 13.44 22.39
C SER A 14 0.01 14.85 21.84
N ASN A 15 0.66 15.17 20.72
CA ASN A 15 0.47 16.39 19.98
C ASN A 15 -0.89 16.39 19.25
N LYS A 16 -1.68 17.43 19.49
CA LYS A 16 -2.99 17.63 18.83
C LYS A 16 -2.93 18.61 17.66
N GLN A 17 -1.80 19.27 17.46
CA GLN A 17 -1.62 20.39 16.53
C GLN A 17 -0.80 20.00 15.30
N ASP A 18 -0.02 18.92 15.36
CA ASP A 18 0.85 18.49 14.26
C ASP A 18 1.00 16.97 14.18
N ILE A 19 1.49 16.50 13.04
CA ILE A 19 1.82 15.09 12.76
C ILE A 19 3.03 14.67 13.59
N GLU A 20 2.94 13.53 14.26
CA GLU A 20 4.02 12.97 15.06
C GLU A 20 4.67 11.79 14.33
N ALA A 21 5.99 11.81 14.18
CA ALA A 21 6.73 10.70 13.55
C ALA A 21 6.94 9.56 14.55
N LEU A 22 6.26 8.43 14.34
CA LEU A 22 6.34 7.27 15.22
C LEU A 22 7.07 6.09 14.54
N PRO A 23 7.91 5.34 15.28
CA PRO A 23 8.64 4.21 14.74
C PRO A 23 7.71 3.03 14.44
N ALA A 24 7.71 2.58 13.18
CA ALA A 24 7.08 1.33 12.78
C ALA A 24 7.85 0.13 13.37
N GLY A 25 7.15 -0.95 13.68
CA GLY A 25 7.68 -2.15 14.33
C GLY A 25 7.69 -2.11 15.86
N ARG A 26 7.36 -0.95 16.48
CA ARG A 26 7.28 -0.86 17.95
C ARG A 26 5.93 -1.26 18.52
N TRP A 27 4.86 -0.69 17.97
CA TRP A 27 3.47 -0.97 18.40
C TRP A 27 2.60 -1.57 17.30
N TRP A 28 2.98 -1.31 16.06
CA TRP A 28 2.36 -1.78 14.83
C TRP A 28 3.41 -1.78 13.73
N ASP A 29 3.26 -2.66 12.74
CA ASP A 29 3.83 -2.43 11.43
C ASP A 29 2.85 -1.60 10.60
N ALA A 30 3.36 -0.85 9.63
CA ALA A 30 2.52 -0.11 8.70
C ALA A 30 2.60 -0.68 7.30
N VAL A 31 1.46 -0.91 6.68
CA VAL A 31 1.37 -1.34 5.28
C VAL A 31 0.93 -0.15 4.43
N ARG A 32 1.87 0.37 3.64
CA ARG A 32 1.63 1.44 2.67
C ARG A 32 1.11 0.84 1.37
N ALA A 33 0.02 1.37 0.82
CA ALA A 33 -0.44 1.08 -0.53
C ALA A 33 -0.55 2.35 -1.37
N ALA A 34 -0.27 2.26 -2.67
CA ALA A 34 -0.57 3.34 -3.61
C ALA A 34 -2.08 3.62 -3.67
N PRO A 35 -2.51 4.84 -4.04
CA PRO A 35 -3.90 5.28 -3.91
C PRO A 35 -4.92 4.32 -4.56
N THR A 36 -4.70 3.90 -5.81
CA THR A 36 -5.62 3.03 -6.55
C THR A 36 -5.82 1.67 -5.85
N ILE A 37 -4.71 1.04 -5.45
CA ILE A 37 -4.74 -0.25 -4.76
C ILE A 37 -5.35 -0.09 -3.38
N GLY A 38 -4.97 0.97 -2.66
CA GLY A 38 -5.43 1.22 -1.31
C GLY A 38 -6.93 1.49 -1.22
N GLU A 39 -7.48 2.35 -2.07
CA GLU A 39 -8.93 2.65 -2.06
C GLU A 39 -9.75 1.40 -2.40
N ARG A 40 -9.28 0.56 -3.33
CA ARG A 40 -9.95 -0.71 -3.66
C ARG A 40 -9.87 -1.71 -2.52
N ALA A 41 -8.72 -1.85 -1.87
CA ALA A 41 -8.56 -2.72 -0.70
C ALA A 41 -9.45 -2.25 0.46
N LEU A 42 -9.57 -0.94 0.66
CA LEU A 42 -10.46 -0.36 1.67
C LEU A 42 -11.93 -0.74 1.41
N GLN A 43 -12.39 -0.69 0.15
CA GLN A 43 -13.73 -1.13 -0.23
C GLN A 43 -13.95 -2.64 -0.01
N LEU A 44 -12.94 -3.47 -0.30
CA LEU A 44 -13.01 -4.91 -0.10
C LEU A 44 -13.03 -5.31 1.37
N LEU A 45 -12.30 -4.59 2.22
CA LEU A 45 -12.26 -4.84 3.67
C LEU A 45 -13.55 -4.39 4.38
N GLY A 46 -14.16 -3.30 3.92
CA GLY A 46 -15.34 -2.73 4.58
C GLY A 46 -15.10 -2.50 6.07
N ASP A 47 -16.04 -2.96 6.91
CA ASP A 47 -15.98 -2.80 8.37
C ASP A 47 -14.88 -3.64 9.06
N GLU A 48 -14.25 -4.56 8.33
CA GLU A 48 -13.16 -5.38 8.87
C GLU A 48 -11.83 -4.60 8.91
N THR A 49 -11.76 -3.42 8.29
CA THR A 49 -10.59 -2.54 8.32
C THR A 49 -10.38 -1.94 9.72
N GLY A 50 -9.13 -1.90 10.17
CA GLY A 50 -8.72 -1.08 11.31
C GLY A 50 -8.58 0.39 10.94
N ALA A 51 -7.83 1.14 11.76
CA ALA A 51 -7.52 2.54 11.48
C ALA A 51 -6.61 2.68 10.26
N VAL A 52 -6.88 3.70 9.44
CA VAL A 52 -6.15 3.94 8.19
C VAL A 52 -5.76 5.40 8.11
N ILE A 53 -4.49 5.65 7.82
CA ILE A 53 -3.97 6.99 7.57
C ILE A 53 -3.90 7.20 6.07
N GLN A 54 -4.42 8.33 5.58
CA GLN A 54 -4.20 8.79 4.21
C GLN A 54 -3.22 9.96 4.24
N ASP A 55 -2.10 9.81 3.53
CA ASP A 55 -1.11 10.89 3.38
C ASP A 55 -1.58 11.92 2.36
N LYS A 56 -1.06 13.16 2.45
CA LYS A 56 -1.41 14.28 1.57
C LYS A 56 -1.23 13.99 0.09
N HIS A 57 -0.33 13.07 -0.25
CA HIS A 57 -0.03 12.67 -1.63
C HIS A 57 -0.89 11.50 -2.12
N GLY A 58 -1.79 11.00 -1.28
CA GLY A 58 -2.76 9.96 -1.60
C GLY A 58 -2.50 8.54 -1.08
N PRO A 59 -1.27 8.07 -0.76
CA PRO A 59 -1.09 6.71 -0.24
C PRO A 59 -1.85 6.46 1.06
N LEU A 60 -2.32 5.23 1.21
CA LEU A 60 -3.01 4.75 2.41
C LEU A 60 -2.05 3.89 3.23
N TYR A 61 -2.14 4.00 4.56
CA TYR A 61 -1.35 3.24 5.52
C TYR A 61 -2.26 2.54 6.51
N TRP A 62 -2.26 1.22 6.47
CA TRP A 62 -2.90 0.39 7.49
C TRP A 62 -1.92 0.08 8.60
N LEU A 63 -2.44 -0.03 9.82
CA LEU A 63 -1.71 -0.54 10.97
C LEU A 63 -2.02 -2.01 11.14
N VAL A 64 -0.99 -2.85 11.26
CA VAL A 64 -1.11 -4.29 11.52
C VAL A 64 -0.24 -4.69 12.71
N ALA A 65 -0.52 -5.86 13.29
CA ALA A 65 0.29 -6.37 14.39
C ALA A 65 1.76 -6.54 13.93
N VAL A 66 2.70 -6.19 14.81
CA VAL A 66 4.14 -6.25 14.53
C VAL A 66 4.54 -7.66 14.09
N GLY A 67 5.35 -7.75 13.03
CA GLY A 67 5.90 -8.99 12.49
C GLY A 67 4.99 -9.71 11.50
N THR A 68 3.69 -9.36 11.43
CA THR A 68 2.73 -10.12 10.62
C THR A 68 2.85 -9.88 9.11
N ALA A 69 3.35 -8.73 8.68
CA ALA A 69 3.47 -8.38 7.26
C ALA A 69 4.89 -8.57 6.67
N THR A 70 5.86 -9.03 7.47
CA THR A 70 7.30 -9.01 7.13
C THR A 70 7.71 -9.74 5.85
N SER A 71 6.91 -10.69 5.36
CA SER A 71 7.18 -11.49 4.16
C SER A 71 6.42 -11.03 2.90
N TRP A 72 5.66 -9.94 2.97
CA TRP A 72 4.78 -9.55 1.88
C TRP A 72 5.53 -8.89 0.72
N HIS A 73 5.18 -9.34 -0.48
CA HIS A 73 5.71 -8.78 -1.73
C HIS A 73 4.54 -8.61 -2.71
N LEU A 74 3.98 -7.40 -2.77
CA LEU A 74 2.89 -7.03 -3.67
C LEU A 74 3.28 -5.75 -4.43
N ARG A 75 2.81 -5.59 -5.68
CA ARG A 75 3.11 -4.37 -6.46
C ARG A 75 2.42 -3.19 -5.80
N GLN A 76 3.08 -2.03 -5.82
CA GLN A 76 2.57 -0.80 -5.19
C GLN A 76 2.26 -0.90 -3.67
N VAL A 77 2.73 -1.94 -2.98
CA VAL A 77 2.58 -2.12 -1.54
C VAL A 77 3.95 -2.19 -0.90
N ARG A 78 4.13 -1.49 0.22
CA ARG A 78 5.36 -1.51 1.01
C ARG A 78 5.05 -1.69 2.48
N VAL A 79 5.74 -2.64 3.10
CA VAL A 79 5.70 -2.84 4.56
C VAL A 79 6.76 -1.97 5.21
N LEU A 80 6.34 -1.18 6.19
CA LEU A 80 7.18 -0.40 7.08
C LEU A 80 7.19 -1.12 8.43
N THR A 81 8.36 -1.59 8.83
CA THR A 81 8.60 -2.35 10.06
C THR A 81 9.97 -2.00 10.60
N GLN A 82 10.30 -2.51 11.78
CA GLN A 82 11.65 -2.41 12.31
C GLN A 82 12.54 -3.43 11.62
N LEU A 83 13.63 -2.96 11.00
CA LEU A 83 14.70 -3.81 10.48
C LEU A 83 15.87 -3.81 11.47
N THR A 84 16.74 -4.81 11.38
CA THR A 84 17.88 -5.02 12.30
C THR A 84 18.81 -3.81 12.42
N ASP A 85 18.91 -3.01 11.37
CA ASP A 85 19.83 -1.89 11.22
C ASP A 85 19.12 -0.57 10.83
N GLU A 86 17.81 -0.59 10.60
CA GLU A 86 17.04 0.58 10.15
C GLU A 86 15.68 0.67 10.87
N SER A 87 15.36 1.88 11.37
CA SER A 87 14.02 2.20 11.87
C SER A 87 13.28 3.04 10.84
N THR A 88 12.14 2.53 10.38
CA THR A 88 11.23 3.31 9.52
C THR A 88 10.22 4.05 10.38
N TYR A 89 9.97 5.31 10.06
CA TYR A 89 8.99 6.14 10.77
C TYR A 89 7.76 6.40 9.90
N LEU A 90 6.59 6.45 10.52
CA LEU A 90 5.34 6.90 9.89
C LEU A 90 4.89 8.19 10.59
N GLY A 91 4.50 9.18 9.79
CA GLY A 91 3.82 10.37 10.30
C GLY A 91 2.39 10.02 10.69
N VAL A 92 2.09 10.05 11.98
CA VAL A 92 0.76 9.76 12.55
C VAL A 92 0.04 11.07 12.87
N PRO A 93 -1.13 11.33 12.27
CA PRO A 93 -1.87 12.55 12.53
C PRO A 93 -2.58 12.51 13.88
N PRO A 94 -2.88 13.67 14.50
CA PRO A 94 -3.76 13.75 15.66
C PRO A 94 -5.07 12.99 15.46
N ALA A 95 -5.58 12.31 16.51
CA ALA A 95 -6.79 11.48 16.42
C ALA A 95 -8.03 12.22 15.89
N ALA A 96 -8.13 13.52 16.12
CA ALA A 96 -9.24 14.35 15.66
C ALA A 96 -9.19 14.66 14.14
N TRP A 97 -8.05 14.46 13.48
CA TRP A 97 -7.88 14.79 12.07
C TRP A 97 -8.43 13.67 11.20
N THR A 98 -9.72 13.74 10.87
CA THR A 98 -10.43 12.74 10.06
C THR A 98 -10.80 13.22 8.66
N LYS A 99 -10.49 14.48 8.34
CA LYS A 99 -10.81 15.13 7.06
C LYS A 99 -9.73 16.15 6.71
N GLY A 100 -9.64 16.49 5.44
CA GLY A 100 -8.83 17.60 4.94
C GLY A 100 -7.77 17.17 3.93
N PRO A 101 -7.09 18.15 3.29
CA PRO A 101 -6.10 17.88 2.25
C PRO A 101 -4.75 17.38 2.79
N SER A 102 -4.52 17.52 4.10
CA SER A 102 -3.31 17.05 4.78
C SER A 102 -3.43 15.58 5.21
N THR A 103 -2.33 15.02 5.73
CA THR A 103 -2.33 13.67 6.31
C THR A 103 -3.38 13.55 7.40
N HIS A 104 -4.29 12.59 7.28
CA HIS A 104 -5.44 12.43 8.18
C HIS A 104 -5.85 10.96 8.33
N TRP A 105 -6.67 10.66 9.32
CA TRP A 105 -7.33 9.37 9.49
C TRP A 105 -8.45 9.21 8.46
N ARG A 106 -8.20 8.39 7.44
CA ARG A 106 -9.19 7.96 6.45
C ARG A 106 -10.23 7.04 7.09
N VAL A 107 -9.78 6.14 7.95
CA VAL A 107 -10.63 5.41 8.90
C VAL A 107 -10.23 5.87 10.30
N PRO A 108 -11.17 6.39 11.12
CA PRO A 108 -10.86 6.94 12.43
C PRO A 108 -10.12 5.97 13.35
N LEU A 109 -9.21 6.51 14.15
CA LEU A 109 -8.55 5.75 15.20
C LEU A 109 -9.57 5.32 16.27
N SER A 110 -9.64 4.01 16.54
CA SER A 110 -10.45 3.46 17.62
C SER A 110 -9.58 2.55 18.50
N ALA A 111 -9.59 2.78 19.81
CA ALA A 111 -8.79 1.99 20.75
C ALA A 111 -9.16 0.49 20.73
N LEU A 112 -10.39 0.16 20.33
CA LEU A 112 -10.88 -1.22 20.25
C LEU A 112 -10.55 -1.91 18.93
N HIS A 113 -10.28 -1.15 17.86
CA HIS A 113 -10.19 -1.68 16.49
C HIS A 113 -9.26 -0.82 15.61
N TYR A 114 -8.03 -0.58 16.07
CA TYR A 114 -7.06 0.20 15.28
C TYR A 114 -6.18 -0.66 14.38
N LEU A 115 -5.98 -1.94 14.72
CA LEU A 115 -5.24 -2.88 13.89
C LEU A 115 -6.17 -3.54 12.88
N THR A 116 -5.67 -3.70 11.67
CA THR A 116 -6.31 -4.55 10.65
C THR A 116 -5.72 -5.95 10.74
N ASP A 117 -6.56 -6.98 10.62
CA ASP A 117 -6.07 -8.35 10.48
C ASP A 117 -5.18 -8.44 9.23
N ALA A 118 -3.96 -8.95 9.43
CA ALA A 118 -2.96 -8.95 8.39
C ALA A 118 -3.38 -9.84 7.21
N TRP A 119 -4.02 -10.99 7.45
CA TRP A 119 -4.35 -11.92 6.36
C TRP A 119 -5.50 -11.39 5.51
N ARG A 120 -6.48 -10.76 6.15
CA ARG A 120 -7.57 -10.06 5.46
C ARG A 120 -7.04 -8.89 4.63
N LEU A 121 -6.16 -8.07 5.21
CA LEU A 121 -5.53 -6.97 4.48
C LEU A 121 -4.73 -7.48 3.28
N TRP A 122 -3.92 -8.53 3.46
CA TRP A 122 -3.17 -9.13 2.35
C TRP A 122 -4.09 -9.62 1.24
N GLY A 123 -5.17 -10.31 1.58
CA GLY A 123 -6.15 -10.80 0.60
C GLY A 123 -6.80 -9.65 -0.19
N ALA A 124 -7.22 -8.59 0.50
CA ALA A 124 -7.81 -7.41 -0.14
C ALA A 124 -6.81 -6.67 -1.05
N LEU A 125 -5.56 -6.50 -0.60
CA LEU A 125 -4.50 -5.88 -1.39
C LEU A 125 -4.11 -6.74 -2.60
N ALA A 126 -4.01 -8.06 -2.44
CA ALA A 126 -3.68 -8.98 -3.52
C ALA A 126 -4.78 -9.03 -4.60
N GLU A 127 -6.05 -8.98 -4.19
CA GLU A 127 -7.18 -8.90 -5.12
C GLU A 127 -7.23 -7.55 -5.84
N ALA A 128 -6.99 -6.45 -5.12
CA ALA A 128 -6.88 -5.12 -5.73
C ALA A 128 -5.72 -5.03 -6.73
N ASP A 129 -4.56 -5.58 -6.38
CA ASP A 129 -3.38 -5.69 -7.24
C ASP A 129 -3.67 -6.50 -8.51
N ARG A 130 -4.32 -7.66 -8.36
CA ARG A 130 -4.70 -8.52 -9.48
C ARG A 130 -5.66 -7.82 -10.43
N ALA A 131 -6.63 -7.11 -9.89
CA ALA A 131 -7.63 -6.43 -10.69
C ALA A 131 -7.07 -5.22 -11.46
N GLU A 132 -6.03 -4.56 -10.93
CA GLU A 132 -5.38 -3.41 -11.57
C GLU A 132 -4.33 -3.84 -12.61
N TYR A 133 -3.54 -4.87 -12.29
CA TYR A 133 -2.35 -5.22 -13.05
C TYR A 133 -2.36 -6.65 -13.63
N GLY A 134 -3.51 -7.33 -13.56
CA GLY A 134 -3.64 -8.71 -14.01
C GLY A 134 -2.86 -9.71 -13.15
N ARG A 135 -2.52 -10.88 -13.71
CA ARG A 135 -1.88 -11.99 -13.00
C ARG A 135 -0.63 -11.51 -12.26
N VAL A 136 -0.52 -11.90 -10.99
CA VAL A 136 0.65 -11.62 -10.17
C VAL A 136 1.87 -12.25 -10.84
N PRO A 137 2.96 -11.51 -11.05
CA PRO A 137 4.17 -12.05 -11.64
C PRO A 137 4.77 -13.12 -10.73
N GLU A 138 5.32 -14.19 -11.31
CA GLU A 138 5.99 -15.22 -10.54
C GLU A 138 7.36 -14.70 -10.05
N GLY A 139 7.66 -14.94 -8.76
CA GLY A 139 8.94 -14.58 -8.15
C GLY A 139 9.11 -13.10 -7.78
N ARG A 140 10.26 -12.79 -7.18
CA ARG A 140 10.63 -11.41 -6.82
C ARG A 140 10.99 -10.63 -8.07
N GLN A 141 10.33 -9.52 -8.29
CA GLN A 141 10.52 -8.72 -9.49
C GLN A 141 11.84 -7.95 -9.44
N LEU A 142 12.48 -7.83 -10.61
CA LEU A 142 13.71 -7.08 -10.79
C LEU A 142 13.41 -5.68 -11.32
N CYS A 143 14.15 -4.70 -10.85
CA CYS A 143 14.12 -3.38 -11.47
C CYS A 143 14.81 -3.43 -12.85
N TYR A 144 14.14 -2.98 -13.91
CA TYR A 144 14.70 -2.96 -15.27
C TYR A 144 15.98 -2.13 -15.40
N ARG A 145 16.21 -1.18 -14.48
CA ARG A 145 17.33 -0.25 -14.52
C ARG A 145 18.56 -0.77 -13.79
N CYS A 146 18.44 -1.22 -12.53
CA CYS A 146 19.58 -1.75 -11.77
C CYS A 146 19.66 -3.28 -11.74
N GLN A 147 18.67 -3.99 -12.29
CA GLN A 147 18.59 -5.46 -12.31
C GLN A 147 18.58 -6.12 -10.93
N LEU A 148 18.33 -5.34 -9.86
CA LEU A 148 18.24 -5.84 -8.49
C LEU A 148 16.79 -6.21 -8.12
N PRO A 149 16.58 -7.25 -7.29
CA PRO A 149 15.27 -7.57 -6.74
C PRO A 149 14.71 -6.41 -5.91
N THR A 150 13.42 -6.12 -6.06
CA THR A 150 12.75 -5.04 -5.31
C THR A 150 11.62 -5.56 -4.45
N ASN A 151 11.47 -4.96 -3.25
CA ASN A 151 10.37 -5.24 -2.33
C ASN A 151 9.11 -4.45 -2.69
N GLU A 152 9.25 -3.37 -3.47
CA GLU A 152 8.13 -2.54 -3.94
C GLU A 152 8.24 -2.43 -5.47
N PRO A 153 7.80 -3.46 -6.21
CA PRO A 153 7.81 -3.41 -7.66
C PRO A 153 6.79 -2.40 -8.18
N ILE A 154 7.30 -1.41 -8.92
CA ILE A 154 6.49 -0.34 -9.51
C ILE A 154 6.40 -0.55 -11.03
N PRO A 155 5.20 -0.81 -11.59
CA PRO A 155 5.01 -0.88 -13.03
C PRO A 155 5.40 0.44 -13.71
N VAL A 156 6.14 0.36 -14.81
CA VAL A 156 6.55 1.51 -15.63
C VAL A 156 6.36 1.20 -17.12
N GLU A 157 6.05 2.21 -17.93
CA GLU A 157 6.05 2.06 -19.39
C GLU A 157 7.47 2.32 -19.92
N VAL A 158 8.02 1.35 -20.63
CA VAL A 158 9.27 1.54 -21.38
C VAL A 158 8.95 1.46 -22.87
N GLU A 159 9.57 2.34 -23.65
CA GLU A 159 9.61 2.17 -25.10
C GLU A 159 10.51 0.97 -25.38
N SER A 160 9.91 -0.17 -25.65
CA SER A 160 10.63 -1.37 -26.06
C SER A 160 9.95 -1.93 -27.29
N GLY A 161 10.66 -1.87 -28.41
CA GLY A 161 10.16 -2.25 -29.74
C GLY A 161 9.72 -3.71 -29.88
N ASP A 162 10.02 -4.58 -28.90
CA ASP A 162 9.85 -6.03 -29.03
C ASP A 162 9.12 -6.71 -27.85
N ALA A 163 8.42 -5.97 -26.99
CA ALA A 163 7.75 -6.55 -25.82
C ALA A 163 6.28 -6.14 -25.69
N VAL A 164 5.48 -6.47 -26.71
CA VAL A 164 4.02 -6.39 -26.59
C VAL A 164 3.59 -7.40 -25.51
N GLY A 165 3.15 -6.90 -24.34
CA GLY A 165 2.48 -7.70 -23.30
C GLY A 165 3.27 -8.05 -22.04
N ARG A 166 4.54 -7.63 -21.86
CA ARG A 166 5.28 -7.83 -20.60
C ARG A 166 5.31 -6.55 -19.75
N THR A 167 4.73 -6.60 -18.55
CA THR A 167 4.84 -5.51 -17.56
C THR A 167 6.29 -5.35 -17.10
N VAL A 168 6.82 -4.13 -17.22
CA VAL A 168 8.18 -3.78 -16.77
C VAL A 168 8.13 -3.14 -15.40
N TYR A 169 9.06 -3.52 -14.51
CA TYR A 169 9.10 -3.07 -13.13
C TYR A 169 10.32 -2.20 -12.83
N ALA A 170 10.15 -1.21 -11.96
CA ALA A 170 11.22 -0.40 -11.40
C ALA A 170 11.21 -0.46 -9.86
N CYS A 171 12.37 -0.28 -9.23
CA CYS A 171 12.45 -0.05 -7.79
C CYS A 171 12.04 1.40 -7.45
N PRO A 172 11.70 1.72 -6.18
CA PRO A 172 11.26 3.05 -5.77
C PRO A 172 12.17 4.20 -6.24
N THR A 173 13.49 4.02 -6.12
CA THR A 173 14.48 5.03 -6.53
C THR A 173 14.41 5.35 -8.03
N HIS A 174 14.35 4.32 -8.88
CA HIS A 174 14.28 4.50 -10.32
C HIS A 174 12.89 4.93 -10.80
N ALA A 175 11.82 4.48 -10.13
CA ALA A 175 10.45 4.90 -10.40
C ALA A 175 10.22 6.39 -10.08
N ALA A 176 10.85 6.92 -9.02
CA ALA A 176 10.79 8.34 -8.69
C ALA A 176 11.42 9.21 -9.80
N GLY A 177 12.52 8.73 -10.41
CA GLY A 177 13.12 9.35 -11.59
C GLY A 177 12.20 9.33 -12.81
N TYR A 178 11.44 8.24 -13.00
CA TYR A 178 10.49 8.10 -14.10
C TYR A 178 9.31 9.09 -14.01
N ARG A 179 8.69 9.24 -12.82
CA ARG A 179 7.57 10.18 -12.61
C ARG A 179 7.95 11.64 -12.89
N ARG A 180 9.21 12.00 -12.69
CA ARG A 180 9.72 13.35 -12.99
C ARG A 180 9.69 13.67 -14.49
N ASN A 181 9.64 12.66 -15.35
CA ASN A 181 9.59 12.80 -16.81
C ASN A 181 8.16 12.80 -17.39
N GLY A 182 7.12 12.89 -16.54
CA GLY A 182 5.75 13.16 -16.99
C GLY A 182 4.93 11.96 -17.50
N ARG A 183 5.39 10.71 -17.31
CA ARG A 183 4.64 9.51 -17.71
C ARG A 183 3.88 8.88 -16.54
N ARG A 184 2.60 8.58 -16.76
CA ARG A 184 1.70 7.93 -15.79
C ARG A 184 2.10 6.43 -15.65
N PRO A 185 1.92 5.80 -14.48
CA PRO A 185 2.00 4.34 -14.41
C PRO A 185 1.01 3.73 -15.42
N PRO A 186 1.38 2.65 -16.12
CA PRO A 186 0.47 2.02 -17.05
C PRO A 186 -0.77 1.53 -16.30
N ALA A 187 -1.94 1.99 -16.73
CA ALA A 187 -3.17 1.24 -16.50
C ALA A 187 -3.15 0.12 -17.52
N LEU A 188 -2.97 -1.13 -17.09
CA LEU A 188 -3.10 -2.24 -18.02
C LEU A 188 -4.58 -2.34 -18.37
N THR A 189 -4.98 -1.77 -19.50
CA THR A 189 -6.30 -2.02 -20.06
C THR A 189 -6.38 -3.53 -20.30
N ASN A 190 -7.33 -4.19 -19.63
CA ASN A 190 -7.60 -5.61 -19.84
C ASN A 190 -7.79 -5.85 -21.33
N ALA A 191 -6.80 -6.45 -21.98
CA ALA A 191 -7.00 -7.10 -23.25
C ALA A 191 -8.03 -8.20 -22.97
N THR A 192 -9.19 -8.06 -23.61
CA THR A 192 -10.26 -9.04 -23.61
C THR A 192 -9.65 -10.41 -23.89
N ALA A 193 -9.94 -11.36 -23.00
CA ALA A 193 -9.62 -12.75 -23.25
C ALA A 193 -10.37 -13.19 -24.52
N ASP A 194 -9.64 -13.24 -25.63
CA ASP A 194 -10.15 -13.82 -26.87
C ASP A 194 -10.48 -15.29 -26.62
N GLN A 195 -11.73 -15.62 -26.95
CA GLN A 195 -12.29 -16.95 -26.86
C GLN A 195 -11.47 -17.87 -27.79
N HIS A 196 -10.79 -18.85 -27.21
CA HIS A 196 -10.31 -20.00 -27.96
C HIS A 196 -11.52 -20.87 -28.33
N GLU A 197 -12.12 -20.59 -29.48
CA GLU A 197 -13.05 -21.51 -30.13
C GLU A 197 -12.30 -22.78 -30.55
N GLY A 198 -12.60 -23.88 -29.88
CA GLY A 198 -12.11 -25.20 -30.21
C GLY A 198 -12.65 -25.64 -31.57
N ARG A 199 -11.77 -25.70 -32.57
CA ARG A 199 -12.05 -26.37 -33.84
C ARG A 199 -11.76 -27.86 -33.69
N ALA A 200 -12.78 -28.61 -33.30
CA ALA A 200 -12.82 -30.05 -33.53
C ALA A 200 -13.27 -30.30 -34.98
N ARG A 201 -12.42 -30.96 -35.77
CA ARG A 201 -12.81 -31.89 -36.84
C ARG A 201 -11.75 -32.97 -36.96
#